data_AF-A0A920RXD6-F1
#
_entry.id   AF-A0A920RXD6-F1
#
_cell.length_a   1.000
_cell.length_b   1.000
_cell.length_c   1.000
_cell.angle_alpha   90.00
_cell.angle_beta   90.00
_cell.angle_gamma   90.00
#
_symmetry.space_group_name_H-M   'P 1'
#
loop_
_entity.id
_entity.type
_entity.pdbx_description
1 polymer ?
#
loop_
_entity_poly.entity_id
_entity_poly.type
_entity_poly.pdbx_seq_one_letter_code
_entity_poly.pdbx_strand_id
1 'polypeptide(L)'
;MKLTEWGTGFFNKVYAPPLKEKKMREASGRSENAIVEAGTGHHGISMLWTYIHPTPEILIHQYVFETPIDETSTSIYLINTRNFLNDPKDDERVMERNQVVAFQDRDVLVNINPVLTPNKINNEFFVPMDRPIKRYRELLEKGEKKKDGASIARL
;
A
#
# COMPACT_ATOMS: atom_id res chain seq x y z
N MET A 1 10.80 -8.00 8.26
CA MET A 1 10.49 -8.07 6.82
C MET A 1 9.97 -9.46 6.52
N LYS A 2 8.82 -9.58 5.85
CA LYS A 2 8.22 -10.83 5.40
C LYS A 2 8.55 -11.00 3.92
N LEU A 3 9.26 -12.08 3.59
CA LEU A 3 9.65 -12.39 2.22
C LEU A 3 8.90 -13.63 1.76
N THR A 4 8.39 -13.57 0.53
CA THR A 4 7.79 -14.72 -0.17
C THR A 4 8.39 -14.79 -1.57
N GLU A 5 8.06 -15.85 -2.32
CA GLU A 5 8.45 -15.94 -3.72
C GLU A 5 7.91 -14.76 -4.55
N TRP A 6 6.70 -14.30 -4.22
CA TRP A 6 5.92 -13.36 -5.02
C TRP A 6 5.84 -11.96 -4.41
N GLY A 7 6.46 -11.71 -3.27
CA GLY A 7 6.23 -10.46 -2.56
C GLY A 7 7.17 -10.20 -1.39
N THR A 8 7.27 -8.93 -1.03
CA THR A 8 7.90 -8.47 0.21
C THR A 8 6.94 -7.60 1.01
N GLY A 9 7.16 -7.51 2.32
CA GLY A 9 6.51 -6.54 3.17
C GLY A 9 7.17 -6.45 4.53
N PHE A 10 6.63 -5.58 5.38
CA PHE A 10 7.12 -5.40 6.74
C PHE A 10 5.99 -4.92 7.65
N PHE A 11 6.23 -5.07 8.94
CA PHE A 11 5.42 -4.48 10.00
C PHE A 11 6.34 -3.60 10.84
N ASN A 12 5.81 -2.44 11.23
CA ASN A 12 6.47 -1.48 12.09
C ASN A 12 5.54 -1.11 13.25
N LYS A 13 6.17 -0.75 14.36
CA LYS A 13 5.53 -0.07 15.47
C LYS A 13 5.67 1.43 15.25
N VAL A 14 4.55 2.13 15.11
CA VAL A 14 4.52 3.56 14.81
C VAL A 14 3.84 4.28 15.97
N TYR A 15 4.45 5.37 16.45
CA TYR A 15 3.79 6.26 17.41
C TYR A 15 2.80 7.13 16.64
N ALA A 16 1.50 6.86 16.81
CA ALA A 16 0.46 7.45 15.98
C ALA A 16 -0.62 8.16 16.80
N PRO A 17 -1.13 9.30 16.32
CA PRO A 17 -2.28 9.96 16.94
C PRO A 17 -3.54 9.11 16.82
N PRO A 18 -4.59 9.40 17.62
CA PRO A 18 -5.91 8.80 17.48
C PRO A 18 -6.45 8.88 16.06
N LEU A 19 -7.42 8.01 15.72
CA LEU A 19 -8.15 8.14 14.47
C LEU A 19 -8.77 9.55 14.38
N LYS A 20 -8.60 10.20 13.22
CA LYS A 20 -9.05 11.59 13.03
C LYS A 20 -10.57 11.70 13.10
N GLU A 21 -11.27 10.77 12.44
CA GLU A 21 -12.73 10.73 12.42
C GLU A 21 -13.26 10.33 13.80
N LYS A 22 -14.24 11.10 14.30
CA LYS A 22 -14.70 11.03 15.69
C LYS A 22 -15.32 9.68 16.02
N LYS A 23 -16.23 9.17 15.18
CA LYS A 23 -16.92 7.90 15.45
C LYS A 23 -15.97 6.71 15.37
N MET A 24 -15.02 6.72 14.43
CA MET A 24 -13.96 5.73 14.33
C MET A 24 -13.07 5.71 15.56
N ARG A 25 -12.70 6.90 16.06
CA ARG A 25 -11.92 7.05 17.30
C ARG A 25 -12.64 6.51 18.52
N GLU A 26 -13.93 6.85 18.65
CA GLU A 26 -14.80 6.35 19.72
C GLU A 26 -14.95 4.83 19.63
N ALA A 27 -15.23 4.30 18.43
CA ALA A 27 -15.36 2.87 18.19
C ALA A 27 -14.06 2.10 18.39
N SER A 28 -12.90 2.73 18.17
CA SER A 28 -11.61 2.11 18.44
C SER A 28 -11.20 2.16 19.92
N GLY A 29 -11.96 2.88 20.78
CA GLY A 29 -11.62 3.06 22.19
C GLY A 29 -10.28 3.76 22.46
N ARG A 30 -9.70 4.44 21.44
CA ARG A 30 -8.35 5.02 21.51
C ARG A 30 -8.40 6.53 21.32
N SER A 31 -8.38 7.26 22.42
CA SER A 31 -8.40 8.73 22.44
C SER A 31 -7.02 9.38 22.56
N GLU A 32 -5.97 8.60 22.79
CA GLU A 32 -4.61 9.10 23.02
C GLU A 32 -3.62 8.58 21.98
N ASN A 33 -2.47 9.25 21.89
CA ASN A 33 -1.35 8.78 21.07
C ASN A 33 -0.82 7.47 21.65
N ALA A 34 -0.61 6.48 20.78
CA ALA A 34 -0.13 5.18 21.20
C ALA A 34 0.79 4.58 20.14
N ILE A 35 1.52 3.53 20.53
CA ILE A 35 2.22 2.69 19.59
C ILE A 35 1.17 1.79 18.92
N VAL A 36 1.02 1.97 17.61
CA VAL A 36 0.17 1.13 16.76
C VAL A 36 1.05 0.21 15.92
N GLU A 37 0.56 -0.98 15.64
CA GLU A 37 1.19 -1.88 14.70
C GLU A 37 0.59 -1.66 13.31
N ALA A 38 1.44 -1.36 12.35
CA ALA A 38 1.04 -1.18 10.96
C ALA A 38 2.06 -1.83 10.04
N GLY A 39 1.57 -2.48 9.00
CA GLY A 39 2.40 -3.15 8.02
C GLY A 39 1.94 -2.86 6.60
N THR A 40 2.87 -2.95 5.67
CA THR A 40 2.58 -2.85 4.25
C THR A 40 3.51 -3.76 3.46
N GLY A 41 3.05 -4.15 2.28
CA GLY A 41 3.82 -4.94 1.34
C GLY A 41 3.06 -5.13 0.04
N HIS A 42 3.57 -6.02 -0.79
CA HIS A 42 2.98 -6.33 -2.08
C HIS A 42 2.93 -7.84 -2.33
N HIS A 43 2.09 -8.22 -3.28
CA HIS A 43 2.07 -9.56 -3.86
C HIS A 43 1.97 -9.42 -5.39
N GLY A 44 2.93 -10.00 -6.11
CA GLY A 44 3.06 -9.79 -7.54
C GLY A 44 3.47 -8.36 -7.88
N ILE A 45 3.08 -7.92 -9.07
CA ILE A 45 3.52 -6.67 -9.69
C ILE A 45 2.54 -5.50 -9.53
N SER A 46 1.33 -5.76 -9.05
CA SER A 46 0.24 -4.78 -9.15
C SER A 46 -0.72 -4.82 -7.97
N MET A 47 -0.35 -5.46 -6.87
CA MET A 47 -1.19 -5.56 -5.69
C MET A 47 -0.38 -5.24 -4.43
N LEU A 48 -0.90 -4.30 -3.65
CA LEU A 48 -0.36 -3.92 -2.35
C LEU A 48 -1.35 -4.29 -1.24
N TRP A 49 -0.83 -4.70 -0.09
CA TRP A 49 -1.60 -4.85 1.13
C TRP A 49 -1.08 -3.86 2.18
N THR A 50 -2.01 -3.28 2.94
CA THR A 50 -1.73 -2.42 4.09
C THR A 50 -2.59 -2.86 5.25
N TYR A 51 -1.97 -3.22 6.37
CA TYR A 51 -2.63 -3.69 7.58
C TYR A 51 -2.38 -2.68 8.69
N ILE A 52 -3.44 -2.10 9.23
CA ILE A 52 -3.39 -1.08 10.28
C ILE A 52 -4.16 -1.63 11.46
N HIS A 53 -3.50 -1.74 12.62
CA HIS A 53 -4.11 -2.21 13.86
C HIS A 53 -4.09 -1.06 14.89
N PRO A 54 -5.11 -0.18 14.89
CA PRO A 54 -5.19 0.91 15.87
C PRO A 54 -5.19 0.44 17.32
N THR A 55 -5.73 -0.76 17.58
CA THR A 55 -5.64 -1.52 18.83
C THR A 55 -5.52 -3.02 18.48
N PRO A 56 -5.24 -3.93 19.44
CA PRO A 56 -5.22 -5.37 19.17
C PRO A 56 -6.54 -5.94 18.64
N GLU A 57 -7.67 -5.33 18.99
CA GLU A 57 -9.02 -5.78 18.64
C GLU A 57 -9.57 -5.10 17.38
N ILE A 58 -8.99 -3.97 16.97
CA ILE A 58 -9.49 -3.15 15.85
C ILE A 58 -8.54 -3.30 14.68
N LEU A 59 -9.06 -3.85 13.58
CA LEU A 59 -8.28 -4.22 12.41
C LEU A 59 -8.84 -3.54 11.17
N ILE A 60 -7.97 -2.85 10.43
CA ILE A 60 -8.24 -2.26 9.12
C ILE A 60 -7.25 -2.87 8.14
N HIS A 61 -7.74 -3.67 7.20
CA HIS A 61 -6.91 -4.25 6.15
C HIS A 61 -7.31 -3.65 4.82
N GLN A 62 -6.32 -3.24 4.04
CA GLN A 62 -6.48 -2.55 2.77
C GLN A 62 -5.73 -3.31 1.70
N TYR A 63 -6.35 -3.41 0.54
CA TYR A 63 -5.77 -4.02 -0.64
C TYR A 63 -5.90 -3.05 -1.80
N VAL A 64 -4.77 -2.65 -2.37
CA VAL A 64 -4.72 -1.79 -3.54
C VAL A 64 -4.36 -2.64 -4.74
N PHE A 65 -5.10 -2.48 -5.83
CA PHE A 65 -4.81 -3.09 -7.11
C PHE A 65 -4.56 -1.99 -8.14
N GLU A 66 -3.44 -2.08 -8.82
CA GLU A 66 -3.05 -1.17 -9.88
C GLU A 66 -3.27 -1.84 -11.23
N THR A 67 -3.85 -1.13 -12.18
CA THR A 67 -4.04 -1.62 -13.55
C THR A 67 -3.55 -0.55 -14.51
N PRO A 68 -2.42 -0.77 -15.21
CA PRO A 68 -1.95 0.16 -16.23
C PRO A 68 -3.03 0.37 -17.29
N ILE A 69 -3.28 1.63 -17.65
CA ILE A 69 -4.16 2.00 -18.76
C ILE A 69 -3.29 2.28 -19.99
N ASP A 70 -2.23 3.08 -19.80
CA ASP A 70 -1.20 3.41 -20.77
C ASP A 70 0.15 3.61 -20.06
N GLU A 71 1.18 4.09 -20.76
CA GLU A 71 2.52 4.27 -20.20
C GLU A 71 2.61 5.29 -19.06
N THR A 72 1.63 6.18 -18.94
CA THR A 72 1.62 7.32 -18.01
C THR A 72 0.41 7.37 -17.08
N SER A 73 -0.56 6.49 -17.26
CA SER A 73 -1.79 6.47 -16.47
C SER A 73 -2.15 5.06 -15.96
N THR A 74 -2.61 5.01 -14.70
CA THR A 74 -2.92 3.77 -13.98
C THR A 74 -4.25 3.93 -13.26
N SER A 75 -5.14 2.93 -13.40
CA SER A 75 -6.32 2.81 -12.55
C SER A 75 -5.94 2.17 -11.22
N ILE A 76 -6.41 2.75 -10.12
CA ILE A 76 -6.16 2.27 -8.75
C ILE A 76 -7.49 1.87 -8.11
N TYR A 77 -7.58 0.64 -7.62
CA TYR A 77 -8.73 0.11 -6.92
C TYR A 77 -8.36 -0.21 -5.46
N LEU A 78 -9.02 0.45 -4.51
CA LEU A 78 -8.83 0.21 -3.08
C LEU A 78 -9.99 -0.62 -2.53
N ILE A 79 -9.68 -1.82 -2.03
CA ILE A 79 -10.59 -2.62 -1.22
C ILE A 79 -10.21 -2.42 0.24
N ASN A 80 -11.14 -1.92 1.05
CA ASN A 80 -10.95 -1.79 2.48
C ASN A 80 -11.85 -2.79 3.22
N THR A 81 -11.23 -3.61 4.08
CA THR A 81 -11.91 -4.49 5.02
C THR A 81 -11.65 -4.02 6.45
N ARG A 82 -12.64 -4.23 7.31
CA ARG A 82 -12.61 -3.80 8.70
C ARG A 82 -13.43 -4.76 9.56
N ASN A 83 -13.10 -4.85 10.84
CA ASN A 83 -13.87 -5.65 11.81
C ASN A 83 -14.72 -4.81 12.78
N PHE A 84 -14.73 -3.48 12.62
CA PHE A 84 -15.46 -2.52 13.44
C PHE A 84 -16.28 -1.58 12.55
N LEU A 85 -17.34 -0.98 13.12
CA LEU A 85 -18.30 -0.16 12.36
C LEU A 85 -18.84 -0.91 11.13
N ASN A 86 -19.36 -2.12 11.34
CA ASN A 86 -19.82 -3.02 10.26
C ASN A 86 -21.25 -2.73 9.77
N ASP A 87 -21.93 -1.74 10.36
CA ASP A 87 -23.25 -1.30 9.89
C ASP A 87 -23.09 -0.60 8.52
N PRO A 88 -23.91 -0.91 7.50
CA PRO A 88 -23.83 -0.28 6.19
C PRO A 88 -23.85 1.26 6.21
N LYS A 89 -24.51 1.88 7.21
CA LYS A 89 -24.51 3.35 7.36
C LYS A 89 -23.13 3.94 7.67
N ASP A 90 -22.18 3.10 8.03
CA ASP A 90 -20.81 3.49 8.35
C ASP A 90 -19.85 3.29 7.16
N ASP A 91 -20.29 2.67 6.07
CA ASP A 91 -19.48 2.45 4.86
C ASP A 91 -19.04 3.75 4.22
N GLU A 92 -19.97 4.67 3.98
CA GLU A 92 -19.68 5.97 3.33
C GLU A 92 -18.62 6.75 4.11
N ARG A 93 -18.73 6.80 5.44
CA ARG A 93 -17.75 7.44 6.31
C ARG A 93 -16.34 6.83 6.16
N VAL A 94 -16.27 5.50 6.13
CA VAL A 94 -14.98 4.79 5.97
C VAL A 94 -14.40 5.08 4.59
N MET A 95 -15.24 5.07 3.55
CA MET A 95 -14.85 5.39 2.19
C MET A 95 -14.32 6.83 2.07
N GLU A 96 -15.03 7.82 2.61
CA GLU A 96 -14.59 9.22 2.63
C GLU A 96 -13.23 9.37 3.33
N ARG A 97 -13.04 8.71 4.48
CA ARG A 97 -11.77 8.79 5.21
C ARG A 97 -10.62 8.17 4.42
N ASN A 98 -10.85 7.03 3.77
CA ASN A 98 -9.87 6.39 2.91
C ASN A 98 -9.56 7.26 1.68
N GLN A 99 -10.58 7.89 1.08
CA GLN A 99 -10.42 8.79 -0.06
C GLN A 99 -9.55 10.00 0.29
N VAL A 100 -9.70 10.58 1.48
CA VAL A 100 -8.83 11.69 1.91
C VAL A 100 -7.36 11.25 1.94
N VAL A 101 -7.06 10.05 2.44
CA VAL A 101 -5.67 9.55 2.46
C VAL A 101 -5.16 9.26 1.05
N ALA A 102 -5.97 8.61 0.21
CA ALA A 102 -5.61 8.36 -1.19
C ALA A 102 -5.33 9.65 -1.97
N PHE A 103 -6.07 10.73 -1.69
CA PHE A 103 -5.82 12.03 -2.31
C PHE A 103 -4.53 12.68 -1.81
N GLN A 104 -4.17 12.50 -0.53
CA GLN A 104 -2.88 12.94 -0.02
C GLN A 104 -1.73 12.24 -0.75
N ASP A 105 -1.83 10.93 -0.97
CA ASP A 105 -0.82 10.18 -1.71
C ASP A 105 -0.75 10.64 -3.18
N ARG A 106 -1.91 10.79 -3.84
CA ARG A 106 -2.00 11.32 -5.21
C ARG A 106 -1.30 12.67 -5.33
N ASP A 107 -1.62 13.62 -4.45
CA ASP A 107 -1.15 15.00 -4.56
C ASP A 107 0.39 15.11 -4.43
N VAL A 108 1.01 14.15 -3.72
CA VAL A 108 2.45 13.99 -3.69
C VAL A 108 2.95 13.35 -5.00
N LEU A 109 2.36 12.23 -5.42
CA LEU A 109 2.84 11.44 -6.55
C LEU A 109 2.74 12.16 -7.89
N VAL A 110 1.69 12.96 -8.14
CA VAL A 110 1.47 13.63 -9.44
C VAL A 110 2.52 14.68 -9.80
N ASN A 111 3.30 15.14 -8.81
CA ASN A 111 4.31 16.18 -8.99
C ASN A 111 5.76 15.63 -8.95
N ILE A 112 5.93 14.30 -8.88
CA ILE A 112 7.26 13.67 -8.87
C ILE A 112 7.89 13.71 -10.27
N ASN A 113 9.20 13.97 -10.32
CA ASN A 113 10.00 13.90 -11.54
C ASN A 113 11.25 13.02 -11.32
N PRO A 114 11.58 12.07 -12.22
CA PRO A 114 10.85 11.73 -13.45
C PRO A 114 9.45 11.14 -13.16
N VAL A 115 8.51 11.38 -14.08
CA VAL A 115 7.13 10.84 -13.98
C VAL A 115 7.14 9.31 -13.94
N LEU A 116 8.01 8.69 -14.73
CA LEU A 116 8.21 7.24 -14.74
C LEU A 116 9.41 6.87 -13.89
N THR A 117 9.25 5.80 -13.09
CA THR A 117 10.37 5.17 -12.40
C THR A 117 11.45 4.76 -13.41
N PRO A 118 12.74 5.06 -13.16
CA PRO A 118 13.81 4.67 -14.08
C PRO A 118 13.75 3.20 -14.47
N ASN A 119 14.05 2.87 -15.73
CA ASN A 119 13.94 1.49 -16.24
C ASN A 119 14.93 0.49 -15.60
N LYS A 120 15.96 0.97 -14.91
CA LYS A 120 16.98 0.13 -14.28
C LYS A 120 17.17 0.51 -12.82
N ILE A 121 17.29 -0.51 -11.97
CA ILE A 121 17.48 -0.36 -10.52
C ILE A 121 18.75 0.45 -10.15
N ASN A 122 19.79 0.42 -10.98
CA ASN A 122 21.04 1.16 -10.75
C ASN A 122 20.94 2.67 -11.05
N ASN A 123 19.80 3.12 -11.58
CA ASN A 123 19.49 4.54 -11.79
C ASN A 123 18.67 5.13 -10.63
N GLU A 124 18.44 4.36 -9.57
CA GLU A 124 17.72 4.77 -8.36
C GLU A 124 18.68 4.77 -7.16
N PHE A 125 18.50 5.73 -6.25
CA PHE A 125 19.27 5.83 -5.01
C PHE A 125 18.43 5.33 -3.83
N PHE A 126 18.86 4.24 -3.20
CA PHE A 126 18.15 3.62 -2.07
C PHE A 126 18.90 3.84 -0.75
N VAL A 127 18.17 4.21 0.29
CA VAL A 127 18.66 4.21 1.68
C VAL A 127 18.21 2.92 2.41
N PRO A 128 18.73 2.60 3.61
CA PRO A 128 18.38 1.37 4.31
C PRO A 128 16.87 1.16 4.55
N MET A 129 16.09 2.24 4.66
CA MET A 129 14.64 2.14 4.81
C MET A 129 13.92 1.71 3.52
N ASP A 130 14.54 1.89 2.35
CA ASP A 130 13.95 1.53 1.05
C ASP A 130 14.20 0.07 0.67
N ARG A 131 14.76 -0.74 1.57
CA ARG A 131 15.00 -2.17 1.33
C ARG A 131 13.78 -2.91 0.75
N PRO A 132 12.53 -2.67 1.21
CA PRO A 132 11.35 -3.29 0.60
C PRO A 132 11.14 -2.85 -0.86
N ILE A 133 11.35 -1.58 -1.18
CA ILE A 133 11.23 -1.04 -2.54
C ILE A 133 12.30 -1.67 -3.43
N LYS A 134 13.56 -1.66 -2.99
CA LYS A 134 14.66 -2.31 -3.72
C LYS A 134 14.33 -3.78 -4.01
N ARG A 135 13.80 -4.50 -3.02
CA ARG A 135 13.41 -5.91 -3.20
C ARG A 135 12.30 -6.08 -4.22
N TYR A 136 11.31 -5.20 -4.24
CA TYR A 136 10.27 -5.19 -5.26
C TYR A 136 10.87 -5.02 -6.67
N ARG A 137 11.80 -4.07 -6.84
CA ARG A 137 12.50 -3.84 -8.12
C ARG A 137 13.29 -5.05 -8.60
N GLU A 138 13.98 -5.76 -7.69
CA GLU A 138 14.67 -7.02 -8.02
C GLU A 138 13.70 -8.12 -8.49
N LEU A 139 12.49 -8.18 -7.91
CA LEU A 139 11.46 -9.14 -8.33
C LEU A 139 10.91 -8.82 -9.72
N LEU A 140 10.72 -7.54 -10.05
CA LEU A 140 10.33 -7.10 -11.40
C LEU A 140 11.38 -7.49 -12.44
N GLU A 141 12.66 -7.17 -12.20
CA GLU A 141 13.75 -7.50 -13.13
C GLU A 141 13.87 -9.02 -13.34
N LYS A 142 13.71 -9.82 -12.26
CA LYS A 142 13.68 -11.29 -12.36
C LYS A 142 12.49 -11.77 -13.21
N GLY A 143 11.33 -11.13 -13.06
CA GLY A 143 10.12 -11.43 -13.83
C GLY A 143 10.29 -11.13 -15.32
N GLU A 144 10.87 -9.98 -15.67
CA GLU A 144 11.16 -9.59 -17.05
C GLU A 144 12.14 -10.54 -17.73
N LYS A 145 13.27 -10.86 -17.07
CA LYS A 145 14.25 -11.82 -17.62
C LYS A 145 13.64 -13.20 -17.90
N LYS A 146 12.70 -13.65 -17.07
CA LYS A 146 11.96 -14.90 -17.31
C LYS A 146 11.07 -14.80 -18.56
N LYS A 147 10.43 -13.65 -18.79
CA LYS A 147 9.62 -13.38 -19.99
C LYS A 147 10.49 -13.28 -21.25
N ASP A 148 11.68 -12.69 -21.17
CA ASP A 148 12.55 -12.56 -22.35
C ASP A 148 13.21 -13.89 -22.76
N GLY A 149 13.47 -14.77 -21.78
CA GLY A 149 13.99 -16.12 -22.02
C GLY A 149 12.92 -17.14 -22.42
N ALA A 150 11.64 -16.84 -22.21
CA ALA A 150 10.53 -17.65 -22.63
C ALA A 150 9.84 -16.94 -23.80
N SER A 151 9.88 -17.52 -25.01
CA SER A 151 9.04 -17.06 -26.12
C SER A 151 7.56 -17.27 -25.78
N ILE A 152 6.98 -16.38 -24.96
CA ILE A 152 5.56 -16.39 -24.63
C ILE A 152 4.95 -15.26 -25.46
N ALA A 153 4.09 -15.64 -26.39
CA ALA A 153 3.36 -14.74 -27.27
C ALA A 153 2.74 -13.59 -26.44
N ARG A 154 3.04 -12.36 -26.86
CA ARG A 154 2.39 -11.15 -26.36
C ARG A 154 0.87 -11.33 -26.52
N LEU A 155 0.14 -11.19 -25.42
CA LEU A 155 -1.29 -10.84 -25.45
C LEU A 155 -1.43 -9.37 -25.82
#